data_AF-A0A5D4SWV4-F1
#
_entry.id   AF-A0A5D4SWV4-F1
#
_cell.length_a   1.000
_cell.length_b   1.000
_cell.length_c   1.000
_cell.angle_alpha   90.00
_cell.angle_beta   90.00
_cell.angle_gamma   90.00
#
_symmetry.space_group_name_H-M   'P 1'
#
loop_
_entity.id
_entity.type
_entity.pdbx_description
1 polymer ?
#
loop_
_entity_poly.entity_id
_entity_poly.type
_entity_poly.pdbx_seq_one_letter_code
_entity_poly.pdbx_strand_id
1 'polypeptide(L)'
;MQDYKFKFFISRVEELESANGIKEKTAFVDTRILYGEQEIYKGSIRVRFNDHGTFPNPADIMAAVSQKSLRQLLAAEAKRYVKPQRRWL
;
A
#
# COMPACT_ATOMS: atom_id res chain seq x y z
N MET A 1 8.41 -24.01 5.92
CA MET A 1 7.53 -23.28 4.98
C MET A 1 8.01 -21.82 4.99
N GLN A 2 8.50 -21.29 3.87
CA GLN A 2 8.92 -19.89 3.82
C GLN A 2 7.69 -19.06 3.45
N ASP A 3 7.25 -18.20 4.37
CA ASP A 3 6.11 -17.30 4.16
C ASP A 3 6.60 -15.88 3.86
N TYR A 4 5.79 -15.14 3.11
CA TYR A 4 6.03 -13.73 2.88
C TYR A 4 5.66 -12.92 4.13
N LYS A 5 6.57 -12.06 4.59
CA LYS A 5 6.30 -11.08 5.65
C LYS A 5 6.29 -9.68 5.06
N PHE A 6 5.21 -8.94 5.33
CA PHE A 6 5.06 -7.55 4.91
C PHE A 6 5.28 -6.63 6.10
N LYS A 7 6.13 -5.63 5.93
CA LYS A 7 6.32 -4.55 6.89
C LYS A 7 5.94 -3.24 6.21
N PHE A 8 5.00 -2.52 6.82
CA PHE A 8 4.50 -1.26 6.31
C PHE A 8 4.71 -0.14 7.32
N PHE A 9 4.98 1.05 6.81
CA PHE A 9 5.03 2.28 7.59
C PHE A 9 4.50 3.43 6.72
N ILE A 10 3.58 4.24 7.25
CA ILE A 10 3.06 5.39 6.50
C ILE A 10 4.05 6.53 6.71
N SER A 11 4.80 6.88 5.67
CA SER A 11 5.84 7.91 5.76
C SER A 11 5.28 9.32 5.59
N ARG A 12 4.25 9.47 4.76
CA ARG A 12 3.51 10.73 4.59
C ARG A 12 2.12 10.51 4.03
N VAL A 13 1.25 11.50 4.20
CA VAL A 13 -0.08 11.56 3.59
C VAL A 13 -0.20 12.89 2.86
N GLU A 14 -0.65 12.83 1.61
CA GLU A 14 -0.95 14.02 0.81
C GLU A 14 -2.45 14.08 0.56
N GLU A 15 -3.05 15.26 0.77
CA GLU A 15 -4.45 15.51 0.43
C GLU A 15 -4.53 16.08 -0.98
N LEU A 16 -5.36 15.48 -1.82
CA LEU A 16 -5.67 15.94 -3.16
C LEU A 16 -7.17 16.23 -3.22
N GLU A 17 -7.52 17.50 -3.42
CA GLU A 17 -8.89 17.84 -3.82
C GLU A 17 -9.12 17.36 -5.25
N SER A 18 -10.02 16.38 -5.40
CA SER A 18 -10.48 15.99 -6.72
C SER A 18 -11.41 17.07 -7.27
N ALA A 19 -11.40 17.27 -8.60
CA ALA A 19 -12.19 18.29 -9.30
C ALA A 19 -13.72 18.20 -9.07
N ASN A 20 -14.19 17.08 -8.52
CA ASN A 20 -15.59 16.81 -8.15
C ASN A 20 -15.90 17.06 -6.67
N GLY A 21 -14.99 17.68 -5.91
CA GLY A 21 -15.17 17.99 -4.48
C GLY A 21 -14.99 16.78 -3.55
N ILE A 22 -14.56 15.62 -4.07
CA ILE A 22 -14.24 14.46 -3.25
C ILE A 22 -12.85 14.68 -2.63
N LYS A 23 -12.78 14.63 -1.30
CA LYS A 23 -11.52 14.62 -0.56
C LYS A 23 -10.86 13.25 -0.74
N GLU A 24 -9.82 13.20 -1.57
CA GLU A 24 -9.00 11.99 -1.74
C GLU A 24 -7.67 12.21 -1.03
N LYS A 25 -7.25 11.24 -0.23
CA LYS A 25 -5.93 11.24 0.41
C LYS A 25 -5.05 10.15 -0.20
N THR A 26 -3.77 10.43 -0.34
CA THR A 26 -2.76 9.47 -0.78
C THR A 26 -1.77 9.24 0.33
N ALA A 27 -1.80 8.04 0.93
CA ALA A 27 -0.75 7.57 1.83
C ALA A 27 0.44 7.04 1.02
N PHE A 28 1.64 7.48 1.37
CA PHE A 28 2.89 6.90 0.89
C PHE A 28 3.33 5.89 1.95
N VAL A 29 3.37 4.62 1.56
CA VAL A 29 3.58 3.50 2.47
C VAL A 29 4.93 2.86 2.15
N ASP A 30 5.90 3.14 3.01
CA ASP A 30 7.18 2.46 3.01
C ASP A 30 6.91 0.97 3.27
N THR A 31 7.36 0.15 2.34
CA THR A 31 7.03 -1.25 2.23
C THR A 31 8.30 -2.06 2.15
N ARG A 32 8.42 -3.08 3.01
CA ARG A 32 9.46 -4.11 2.94
C ARG A 32 8.80 -5.48 2.85
N ILE A 33 9.24 -6.30 1.91
CA ILE A 33 8.76 -7.67 1.72
C ILE A 33 9.92 -8.62 1.97
N LEU A 34 9.72 -9.54 2.90
CA LEU A 34 10.69 -10.58 3.24
C LEU A 34 10.13 -11.93 2.81
N TYR A 35 10.99 -12.80 2.28
CA TYR A 35 10.71 -14.21 2.05
C TYR A 35 11.68 -15.04 2.93
N GLY A 36 11.18 -15.57 4.04
CA GLY A 36 12.04 -16.00 5.14
C GLY A 36 12.76 -14.80 5.77
N GLU A 37 14.10 -14.81 5.72
CA GLU A 37 14.97 -13.70 6.18
C GLU A 37 15.46 -12.79 5.03
N GLN A 38 15.22 -13.18 3.77
CA GLN A 38 15.68 -12.43 2.62
C GLN A 38 14.72 -11.29 2.29
N GLU A 39 15.24 -10.07 2.20
CA GLU A 39 14.50 -8.92 1.66
C GLU A 39 14.45 -9.01 0.13
N ILE A 40 13.23 -9.17 -0.39
CA ILE A 40 12.98 -9.26 -1.84
C ILE A 40 12.46 -7.95 -2.42
N TYR A 41 11.98 -7.04 -1.57
CA TYR A 41 11.56 -5.70 -1.99
C TYR A 41 11.66 -4.71 -0.84
N LYS A 42 12.09 -3.49 -1.17
CA LYS A 42 12.02 -2.31 -0.33
C LYS A 42 11.74 -1.09 -1.19
N GLY A 43 10.69 -0.35 -0.85
CA GLY A 43 10.29 0.86 -1.58
C GLY A 43 9.03 1.47 -0.99
N SER A 44 8.53 2.54 -1.62
CA SER A 44 7.27 3.17 -1.22
C SER A 44 6.19 2.86 -2.25
N ILE A 45 5.02 2.47 -1.77
CA ILE A 45 3.82 2.30 -2.59
C ILE A 45 2.79 3.36 -2.21
N ARG A 46 2.11 3.93 -3.21
CA ARG A 46 1.00 4.86 -2.97
C ARG A 46 -0.28 4.08 -2.69
N VAL A 47 -1.01 4.52 -1.68
CA VAL A 47 -2.30 3.95 -1.31
C VAL A 47 -3.30 5.09 -1.20
N ARG A 48 -4.20 5.18 -2.17
CA ARG A 48 -5.28 6.18 -2.15
C ARG A 48 -6.40 5.73 -1.24
N PHE A 49 -7.01 6.65 -0.53
CA PHE A 49 -8.17 6.36 0.29
C PHE A 49 -9.08 7.57 0.41
N ASN A 50 -10.35 7.27 0.64
CA ASN A 50 -11.42 8.21 0.88
C ASN A 50 -12.49 7.52 1.75
N ASP A 51 -13.62 8.18 1.94
CA ASP A 51 -14.74 7.66 2.73
C ASP A 51 -15.33 6.35 2.18
N HIS A 52 -15.16 6.10 0.88
CA HIS A 52 -15.69 4.90 0.22
C HIS A 52 -14.72 3.71 0.24
N GLY A 53 -13.41 3.94 0.28
CA GLY A 53 -12.46 2.85 0.07
C GLY A 53 -10.98 3.14 0.32
N THR A 54 -10.18 2.07 0.18
CA THR A 54 -8.72 2.13 0.07
C THR A 54 -8.33 1.39 -1.19
N PHE A 55 -7.51 2.05 -1.98
CA PHE A 55 -7.12 1.69 -3.32
C PHE A 55 -5.59 1.77 -3.42
N PRO A 56 -4.88 0.67 -3.13
CA PRO A 56 -3.45 0.56 -3.40
C PRO A 56 -3.17 0.82 -4.89
N ASN A 57 -2.10 1.56 -5.21
CA ASN A 57 -1.77 1.93 -6.58
C ASN A 57 -1.31 0.71 -7.38
N PRO A 58 -1.99 0.33 -8.48
CA PRO A 58 -1.64 -0.87 -9.25
C PRO A 58 -0.26 -0.78 -9.92
N ALA A 59 0.16 0.40 -10.38
CA ALA A 59 1.46 0.58 -11.05
C ALA A 59 2.61 0.35 -10.07
N ASP A 60 2.50 0.90 -8.86
CA ASP A 60 3.51 0.73 -7.82
C ASP A 60 3.62 -0.76 -7.40
N ILE A 61 2.51 -1.48 -7.32
CA ILE A 61 2.47 -2.92 -7.00
C ILE A 61 3.11 -3.75 -8.11
N MET A 62 2.82 -3.42 -9.37
CA MET A 62 3.42 -4.11 -10.51
C MET A 62 4.93 -3.89 -10.61
N ALA A 63 5.39 -2.69 -10.26
CA ALA A 63 6.81 -2.35 -10.19
C ALA A 63 7.51 -3.01 -9.00
N ALA A 64 6.81 -3.19 -7.87
CA ALA A 64 7.37 -3.77 -6.66
C ALA A 64 7.65 -5.28 -6.80
N VAL A 65 6.73 -6.03 -7.41
CA VAL A 65 6.82 -7.49 -7.49
C VAL A 65 6.36 -8.01 -8.85
N SER A 66 7.08 -8.97 -9.42
CA SER A 66 6.77 -9.55 -10.74
C SER A 66 5.70 -10.64 -10.67
N GLN A 67 5.68 -11.42 -9.59
CA GLN A 67 4.79 -12.58 -9.43
C GLN A 67 3.34 -12.15 -9.17
N LYS A 68 2.39 -12.63 -9.98
CA LYS A 68 0.96 -12.27 -9.90
C LYS A 68 0.34 -12.55 -8.52
N SER A 69 0.62 -13.70 -7.92
CA SER A 69 0.11 -14.05 -6.58
C SER A 69 0.62 -13.09 -5.51
N LEU A 70 1.91 -12.72 -5.57
CA LEU A 70 2.51 -11.77 -4.63
C LEU A 70 1.96 -10.35 -4.83
N ARG A 71 1.64 -9.93 -6.06
CA ARG A 71 0.94 -8.65 -6.33
C ARG A 71 -0.41 -8.60 -5.61
N GLN A 72 -1.20 -9.67 -5.72
CA GLN A 72 -2.51 -9.76 -5.09
C GLN A 72 -2.40 -9.72 -3.56
N LEU A 73 -1.41 -10.44 -3.01
CA LEU A 73 -1.15 -10.47 -1.58
C LEU A 73 -0.69 -9.09 -1.06
N LEU A 74 0.25 -8.44 -1.76
CA LEU A 74 0.71 -7.09 -1.44
C LEU A 74 -0.44 -6.08 -1.45
N ALA A 75 -1.31 -6.13 -2.47
CA ALA A 75 -2.49 -5.26 -2.55
C ALA A 75 -3.44 -5.48 -1.36
N ALA A 76 -3.72 -6.74 -1.01
CA ALA A 76 -4.60 -7.09 0.10
C ALA A 76 -4.04 -6.61 1.45
N GLU A 77 -2.76 -6.86 1.70
CA GLU A 77 -2.08 -6.52 2.94
C GLU A 77 -1.90 -4.99 3.09
N ALA A 78 -1.52 -4.27 2.02
CA ALA A 78 -1.45 -2.81 2.04
C ALA A 78 -2.83 -2.19 2.33
N LYS A 79 -3.90 -2.73 1.72
CA LYS A 79 -5.28 -2.29 2.00
C LYS A 79 -5.67 -2.56 3.46
N ARG A 80 -5.34 -3.73 3.99
CA ARG A 80 -5.62 -4.12 5.38
C ARG A 80 -4.88 -3.25 6.38
N TYR A 81 -3.65 -2.86 6.07
CA TYR A 81 -2.84 -1.99 6.89
C TYR A 81 -3.38 -0.56 6.95
N VAL A 82 -3.67 0.05 5.79
CA VAL A 82 -4.12 1.46 5.72
C VAL A 82 -5.58 1.64 6.17
N LYS A 83 -6.46 0.66 5.90
CA LYS A 83 -7.90 0.76 6.18
C LYS A 83 -8.29 1.21 7.60
N PRO A 84 -7.76 0.64 8.70
CA PRO A 84 -8.11 1.07 10.05
C PRO A 84 -7.53 2.44 10.42
N GLN A 85 -6.46 2.87 9.76
CA GLN A 85 -5.75 4.10 10.09
C GLN A 85 -6.39 5.34 9.44
N ARG A 86 -7.18 5.18 8.37
CA ARG A 86 -7.78 6.28 7.58
C ARG A 86 -8.48 7.36 8.39
N ARG A 87 -9.11 7.01 9.52
CA ARG A 87 -9.84 7.97 10.37
C ARG A 87 -8.90 8.99 11.03
N TRP A 88 -7.64 8.62 11.21
CA TRP A 88 -6.63 9.40 11.94
C TRP A 88 -5.55 9.98 11.02
N LEU A 89 -5.61 9.66 9.72
CA LEU A 89 -4.72 10.15 8.66
C LEU A 89 -5.42 11.26 7.87
#